data_AF-A0A8H6M2K4-F1
#
_entry.id   AF-A0A8H6M2K4-F1
#
_cell.length_a   1.000
_cell.length_b   1.000
_cell.length_c   1.000
_cell.angle_alpha   90.00
_cell.angle_beta   90.00
_cell.angle_gamma   90.00
#
_symmetry.space_group_name_H-M   'P 1'
#
loop_
_entity.id
_entity.type
_entity.pdbx_description
1 polymer ?
#
loop_
_entity_poly.entity_id
_entity_poly.type
_entity_poly.pdbx_seq_one_letter_code
_entity_poly.pdbx_strand_id
1 'polypeptide(L)'
;MNQCLGVAEIQSLICENLDRKSALAMALTAHAFLEPALNEIWHTVDSFRPLIACLPEDLWIAKAVPSPTQPDKINTILNVAREPQAEDLHRYLTRYASRIRTFKPAVSAGMKMLSPDALLALQYATDFQPGALSPQLKHFQWISPKSIADGLGDEFVGRLSSYMTLFIGKTVDSIDLSDANTSNPLEMAAVRYMLKRLPCLKVLRGATPLPESLITSVRWDGLESAVLAGNSVTIPYLRHLASLPRLRRLMIINLGITEPQDLSRAVNGFASLQDVTYACDRLPGVLEFLQHLPQTNIVQSILFTGIKSSTPSQLTEALRYAETYLNPETLFTMEIRETPGRPRPQSLEELVETDQPDPIDLQPLHIFSKLKSLCLKFQGGVRLTSKEIEGIPNTWPNLRVLILLPTILNSHRFPSIDHIHVSALLRSLPLLRVLGLQFNTTQILGNEPDAEPWVSNLQELSVGASLISSPARVIDFIKAHLPRLTTLTIPKKLKGSAEATMLERRWGAVHQGWKQGQT
;
A
#
# COMPACT_ATOMS: atom_id res chain seq x y z
N MET A 1 -19.72 14.87 36.93
CA MET A 1 -18.90 14.34 35.81
C MET A 1 -18.32 13.02 36.29
N ASN A 2 -18.47 11.92 35.55
CA ASN A 2 -17.97 10.60 35.97
C ASN A 2 -16.44 10.69 36.17
N GLN A 3 -15.90 10.18 37.29
CA GLN A 3 -14.48 10.31 37.64
C GLN A 3 -13.54 9.81 36.52
N CYS A 4 -13.99 8.83 35.74
CA CYS A 4 -13.25 8.30 34.59
C CYS A 4 -12.95 9.36 33.51
N LEU A 5 -13.80 10.39 33.35
CA LEU A 5 -13.58 11.49 32.40
C LEU A 5 -12.56 12.52 32.90
N GLY A 6 -12.10 12.42 34.14
CA GLY A 6 -11.02 13.25 34.68
C GLY A 6 -9.61 12.73 34.37
N VAL A 7 -9.50 11.52 33.81
CA VAL A 7 -8.22 10.87 33.47
C VAL A 7 -7.73 11.40 32.13
N ALA A 8 -6.54 12.00 32.09
CA ALA A 8 -6.00 12.69 30.91
C ALA A 8 -5.80 11.75 29.70
N GLU A 9 -5.47 10.49 29.97
CA GLU A 9 -5.33 9.43 28.98
C GLU A 9 -6.68 9.11 28.33
N ILE A 10 -7.75 9.03 29.12
CA ILE A 10 -9.10 8.78 28.60
C ILE A 10 -9.57 9.97 27.76
N GLN A 11 -9.30 11.20 28.20
CA GLN A 11 -9.64 12.40 27.41
C GLN A 11 -8.87 12.45 26.08
N SER A 12 -7.59 12.09 26.09
CA SER A 12 -6.76 12.02 24.88
C SER A 12 -7.27 10.96 23.92
N LEU A 13 -7.57 9.75 24.42
CA LEU A 13 -8.16 8.68 23.62
C LEU A 13 -9.52 9.06 23.04
N ILE A 14 -10.36 9.79 23.78
CA ILE A 14 -11.63 10.30 23.25
C ILE A 14 -11.34 11.27 22.09
N CYS A 15 -10.46 12.24 22.29
CA CYS A 15 -10.15 13.26 21.28
C CYS A 15 -9.46 12.67 20.03
N GLU A 16 -8.57 11.69 20.17
CA GLU A 16 -7.90 11.00 19.05
C GLU A 16 -8.89 10.27 18.12
N ASN A 17 -10.11 9.99 18.59
CA ASN A 17 -11.17 9.36 17.80
C ASN A 17 -12.18 10.38 17.24
N LEU A 18 -11.99 11.68 17.46
CA LEU A 18 -12.85 12.73 16.91
C LEU A 18 -12.31 13.22 15.57
N ASP A 19 -13.22 13.59 14.66
CA ASP A 19 -12.82 14.42 13.53
C ASP A 19 -12.46 15.84 14.00
N ARG A 20 -11.74 16.59 13.17
CA ARG A 20 -11.24 17.94 13.50
C ARG A 20 -12.34 18.92 13.90
N LYS A 21 -13.55 18.84 13.32
CA LYS A 21 -14.66 19.74 13.67
C LYS A 21 -15.24 19.37 15.03
N SER A 22 -15.40 18.07 15.28
CA SER A 22 -15.86 17.55 16.57
C SER A 22 -14.87 17.87 17.68
N ALA A 23 -13.55 17.73 17.43
CA ALA A 23 -12.51 18.15 18.36
C ALA A 23 -12.57 19.66 18.65
N LEU A 24 -12.75 20.50 17.62
CA LEU A 24 -12.93 21.94 17.81
C LEU A 24 -14.16 22.27 18.66
N ALA A 25 -15.31 21.67 18.35
CA ALA A 25 -16.52 21.85 19.14
C ALA A 25 -16.29 21.42 20.61
N MET A 26 -15.58 20.32 20.83
CA MET A 26 -15.25 19.84 22.17
C MET A 26 -14.32 20.79 22.92
N ALA A 27 -13.28 21.32 22.26
CA ALA A 27 -12.37 22.30 22.83
C ALA A 27 -13.11 23.58 23.27
N LEU A 28 -14.09 24.02 22.47
CA LEU A 28 -14.87 25.24 22.73
C LEU A 28 -15.95 25.06 23.80
N THR A 29 -16.46 23.84 24.00
CA THR A 29 -17.60 23.58 24.90
C THR A 29 -17.20 23.00 26.25
N ALA A 30 -16.04 22.35 26.37
CA ALA A 30 -15.62 21.69 27.61
C ALA A 30 -14.15 21.98 27.95
N HIS A 31 -13.91 22.79 28.98
CA HIS A 31 -12.57 23.17 29.42
C HIS A 31 -11.68 21.96 29.77
N ALA A 32 -12.26 20.89 30.32
CA ALA A 32 -11.52 19.66 30.62
C ALA A 32 -10.92 19.00 29.37
N PHE A 33 -11.52 19.20 28.20
CA PHE A 33 -11.05 18.64 26.93
C PHE A 33 -10.28 19.66 26.09
N LEU A 34 -10.08 20.89 26.56
CA LEU A 34 -9.43 21.94 25.79
C LEU A 34 -8.04 21.51 25.28
N GLU A 35 -7.20 21.01 26.18
CA GLU A 35 -5.83 20.63 25.85
C GLU A 35 -5.74 19.37 24.96
N PRO A 36 -6.42 18.25 25.26
CA PRO A 36 -6.48 17.08 24.38
C PRO A 36 -7.09 17.38 23.00
N ALA A 37 -8.16 18.17 22.96
CA ALA A 37 -8.80 18.52 21.70
C ALA A 37 -7.94 19.47 20.85
N LEU A 38 -7.21 20.41 21.47
CA LEU A 38 -6.22 21.22 20.77
C LEU A 38 -5.06 20.38 20.24
N ASN A 39 -4.61 19.34 20.97
CA ASN A 39 -3.63 18.39 20.45
C ASN A 39 -4.13 17.76 19.15
N GLU A 40 -5.37 17.28 19.13
CA GLU A 40 -5.95 16.67 17.92
C GLU A 40 -6.10 17.67 16.76
N ILE A 41 -6.64 18.87 17.01
CA ILE A 41 -6.86 19.90 15.97
C ILE A 41 -5.57 20.31 15.26
N TRP A 42 -4.46 20.31 16.00
CA TRP A 42 -3.12 20.69 15.54
C TRP A 42 -2.22 19.50 15.22
N HIS A 43 -2.65 18.26 15.50
CA HIS A 43 -1.86 17.05 15.27
C HIS A 43 -1.42 16.93 13.82
N THR A 44 -2.37 17.15 12.90
CA THR A 44 -2.16 17.11 11.45
C THR A 44 -2.42 18.48 10.85
N VAL A 45 -1.37 19.10 10.31
CA VAL A 45 -1.44 20.38 9.60
C VAL A 45 -1.20 20.14 8.11
N ASP A 46 -2.14 20.57 7.29
CA ASP A 46 -2.16 20.36 5.83
C ASP A 46 -2.01 21.66 5.03
N SER A 47 -1.83 22.80 5.70
CA SER A 47 -1.71 24.11 5.08
C SER A 47 -0.99 25.09 6.02
N PHE A 48 -0.57 26.24 5.49
CA PHE A 48 0.02 27.32 6.29
C PHE A 48 -1.02 28.14 7.06
N ARG A 49 -2.32 27.91 6.82
CA ARG A 49 -3.41 28.70 7.43
C ARG A 49 -3.36 28.75 8.96
N PRO A 50 -3.13 27.64 9.69
CA PRO A 50 -3.08 27.69 11.15
C PRO A 50 -1.94 28.56 11.68
N LEU A 51 -0.76 28.48 11.05
CA LEU A 51 0.38 29.35 11.37
C LEU A 51 0.03 30.82 11.10
N ILE A 52 -0.46 31.14 9.91
CA ILE A 52 -0.84 32.50 9.51
C ILE A 52 -1.86 33.10 10.49
N ALA A 53 -2.87 32.33 10.89
CA ALA A 53 -3.92 32.77 11.80
C ALA A 53 -3.43 33.04 13.23
N CYS A 54 -2.23 32.58 13.60
CA CYS A 54 -1.62 32.85 14.91
C CYS A 54 -0.70 34.08 14.90
N LEU A 55 -0.41 34.64 13.72
CA LEU A 55 0.52 35.75 13.55
C LEU A 55 -0.26 37.06 13.34
N PRO A 56 0.31 38.22 13.73
CA PRO A 56 -0.37 39.51 13.60
C PRO A 56 -0.78 39.82 12.15
N GLU A 57 -1.95 40.44 11.96
CA GLU A 57 -2.47 40.75 10.62
C GLU A 57 -1.61 41.80 9.90
N ASP A 58 -1.01 42.73 10.64
CA ASP A 58 -0.11 43.76 10.14
C ASP A 58 1.23 43.22 9.65
N LEU A 59 1.52 41.93 9.90
CA LEU A 59 2.72 41.27 9.38
C LEU A 59 2.61 40.97 7.88
N TRP A 60 1.40 40.98 7.31
CA TRP A 60 1.13 40.45 5.98
C TRP A 60 0.62 41.48 4.98
N ILE A 61 1.18 41.46 3.77
CA ILE A 61 0.62 42.09 2.57
C ILE A 61 0.08 40.98 1.67
N ALA A 62 -1.24 40.92 1.52
CA ALA A 62 -1.92 39.95 0.69
C ALA A 62 -1.86 40.34 -0.80
N LYS A 63 -1.31 39.46 -1.64
CA LYS A 63 -1.30 39.58 -3.09
C LYS A 63 -2.20 38.51 -3.70
N ALA A 64 -3.18 38.95 -4.48
CA ALA A 64 -4.04 38.09 -5.28
C ALA A 64 -3.24 37.50 -6.46
N VAL A 65 -3.26 36.18 -6.61
CA VAL A 65 -2.64 35.45 -7.72
C VAL A 65 -3.67 34.51 -8.34
N PRO A 66 -4.06 34.69 -9.61
CA PRO A 66 -4.97 33.77 -10.29
C PRO A 66 -4.44 32.34 -10.29
N SER A 67 -5.29 31.34 -10.07
CA SER A 67 -4.89 29.94 -10.19
C SER A 67 -4.71 29.57 -11.67
N PRO A 68 -3.56 28.99 -12.06
CA PRO A 68 -3.32 28.59 -13.46
C PRO A 68 -4.32 27.55 -13.98
N THR A 69 -4.79 26.67 -13.11
CA THR A 69 -5.68 25.56 -13.47
C THR A 69 -7.16 25.86 -13.24
N GLN A 70 -7.49 26.87 -12.44
CA GLN A 70 -8.87 27.25 -12.11
C GLN A 70 -9.02 28.79 -12.14
N PRO A 71 -9.26 29.40 -13.32
CA PRO A 71 -9.26 30.85 -13.50
C PRO A 71 -10.20 31.62 -12.55
N ASP A 72 -11.33 31.00 -12.17
CA ASP A 72 -12.32 31.58 -11.26
C ASP A 72 -11.86 31.61 -9.79
N LYS A 73 -10.72 30.99 -9.47
CA LYS A 73 -10.18 30.95 -8.12
C LYS A 73 -8.91 31.79 -8.02
N ILE A 74 -8.91 32.64 -7.01
CA ILE A 74 -7.78 33.50 -6.68
C ILE A 74 -7.08 32.92 -5.45
N ASN A 75 -5.79 32.61 -5.58
CA ASN A 75 -4.94 32.34 -4.44
C ASN A 75 -4.48 33.64 -3.81
N THR A 76 -4.18 33.60 -2.52
CA THR A 76 -3.59 34.72 -1.79
C THR A 76 -2.17 34.37 -1.37
N ILE A 77 -1.19 35.08 -1.92
CA ILE A 77 0.20 35.01 -1.48
C ILE A 77 0.43 36.11 -0.44
N LEU A 78 0.88 35.74 0.75
CA LEU A 78 1.19 36.65 1.84
C LEU A 78 2.67 36.99 1.80
N ASN A 79 2.97 38.26 1.56
CA ASN A 79 4.30 38.83 1.67
C ASN A 79 4.47 39.51 3.02
N VAL A 80 5.71 39.72 3.42
CA VAL A 80 6.05 40.39 4.69
C VAL A 80 5.81 41.89 4.55
N ALA A 81 5.02 42.47 5.46
CA ALA A 81 4.82 43.92 5.55
C ALA A 81 5.91 44.61 6.38
N ARG A 82 6.40 43.91 7.41
CA ARG A 82 7.46 44.33 8.34
C ARG A 82 8.23 43.12 8.85
N GLU A 83 9.46 43.32 9.32
CA GLU A 83 10.27 42.23 9.87
C GLU A 83 9.55 41.52 11.05
N PRO A 84 9.35 40.18 10.99
CA PRO A 84 8.78 39.43 12.10
C PRO A 84 9.70 39.47 13.32
N GLN A 85 9.12 39.79 14.49
CA GLN A 85 9.80 39.80 15.77
C GLN A 85 9.54 38.49 16.53
N ALA A 86 10.37 38.18 17.53
CA ALA A 86 10.20 36.97 18.35
C ALA A 86 8.83 36.94 19.06
N GLU A 87 8.33 38.11 19.47
CA GLU A 87 7.03 38.29 20.10
C GLU A 87 5.87 37.93 19.16
N ASP A 88 6.01 38.18 17.85
CA ASP A 88 4.98 37.83 16.85
C ASP A 88 4.76 36.31 16.81
N LEU A 89 5.84 35.53 16.98
CA LEU A 89 5.82 34.07 16.96
C LEU A 89 5.52 33.45 18.33
N HIS A 90 5.60 34.22 19.42
CA HIS A 90 5.56 33.70 20.78
C HIS A 90 4.33 32.82 21.05
N ARG A 91 3.14 33.30 20.66
CA ARG A 91 1.90 32.53 20.84
C ARG A 91 1.93 31.22 20.07
N TYR A 92 2.37 31.25 18.82
CA TYR A 92 2.43 30.05 17.98
C TYR A 92 3.41 29.01 18.54
N LEU A 93 4.63 29.43 18.83
CA LEU A 93 5.70 28.57 19.31
C LEU A 93 5.38 27.94 20.67
N THR A 94 4.81 28.72 21.60
CA THR A 94 4.52 28.23 22.95
C THR A 94 3.25 27.38 23.04
N ARG A 95 2.22 27.68 22.24
CA ARG A 95 0.90 27.03 22.39
C ARG A 95 0.61 25.96 21.36
N TYR A 96 1.12 26.06 20.14
CA TYR A 96 0.63 25.27 19.01
C TYR A 96 1.71 24.45 18.30
N ALA A 97 2.91 25.01 18.07
CA ALA A 97 3.96 24.37 17.29
C ALA A 97 4.33 22.97 17.81
N SER A 98 4.42 22.80 19.14
CA SER A 98 4.75 21.54 19.79
C SER A 98 3.68 20.46 19.64
N ARG A 99 2.46 20.79 19.22
CA ARG A 99 1.36 19.82 19.00
C ARG A 99 1.41 19.18 17.62
N ILE A 100 2.12 19.79 16.68
CA ILE A 100 2.20 19.31 15.30
C ILE A 100 3.01 18.02 15.28
N ARG A 101 2.37 16.94 14.83
CA ARG A 101 2.98 15.61 14.64
C ARG A 101 3.11 15.25 13.17
N THR A 102 2.18 15.74 12.35
CA THR A 102 2.12 15.48 10.92
C THR A 102 1.99 16.81 10.18
N PHE A 103 2.86 17.03 9.19
CA PHE A 103 2.77 18.18 8.29
C PHE A 103 2.72 17.68 6.84
N LYS A 104 1.60 17.94 6.18
CA LYS A 104 1.28 17.50 4.82
C LYS A 104 0.76 18.67 3.99
N PRO A 105 1.59 19.68 3.71
CA PRO A 105 1.19 20.88 2.99
C PRO A 105 0.58 20.54 1.63
N ALA A 106 -0.73 20.75 1.50
CA ALA A 106 -1.49 20.57 0.28
C ALA A 106 -1.67 21.92 -0.41
N VAL A 107 -1.24 22.00 -1.66
CA VAL A 107 -1.48 23.17 -2.50
C VAL A 107 -2.75 22.95 -3.32
N SER A 108 -3.72 23.85 -3.18
CA SER A 108 -4.99 23.80 -3.91
C SER A 108 -5.45 25.20 -4.29
N ALA A 109 -6.27 25.30 -5.34
CA ALA A 109 -6.79 26.57 -5.81
C ALA A 109 -7.67 27.26 -4.75
N GLY A 110 -7.47 28.56 -4.56
CA GLY A 110 -8.17 29.37 -3.54
C GLY A 110 -7.49 29.34 -2.15
N MET A 111 -6.23 28.93 -2.08
CA MET A 111 -5.51 28.85 -0.81
C MET A 111 -4.81 30.17 -0.42
N LYS A 112 -4.46 30.26 0.87
CA LYS A 112 -3.54 31.29 1.39
C LYS A 112 -2.17 30.66 1.60
N MET A 113 -1.13 31.27 1.04
CA MET A 113 0.25 30.76 1.09
C MET A 113 1.20 31.84 1.58
N LEU A 114 2.29 31.46 2.24
CA LEU A 114 3.41 32.34 2.51
C LEU A 114 4.30 32.46 1.26
N SER A 115 4.75 33.67 0.93
CA SER A 115 5.76 33.86 -0.12
C SER A 115 7.12 33.31 0.30
N PRO A 116 8.06 33.05 -0.64
CA PRO A 116 9.44 32.72 -0.30
C PRO A 116 10.10 33.73 0.65
N ASP A 117 9.84 35.03 0.46
CA ASP A 117 10.38 36.09 1.31
C ASP A 117 9.79 36.05 2.71
N ALA A 118 8.51 35.69 2.84
CA ALA A 118 7.86 35.44 4.13
C ALA A 118 8.45 34.25 4.88
N LEU A 119 8.69 33.15 4.17
CA LEU A 119 9.34 31.99 4.78
C LEU A 119 10.79 32.29 5.17
N LEU A 120 11.52 33.09 4.39
CA LEU A 120 12.87 33.54 4.74
C LEU A 120 12.85 34.43 5.99
N ALA A 121 11.92 35.39 6.08
CA ALA A 121 11.79 36.25 7.26
C ALA A 121 11.47 35.43 8.53
N LEU A 122 10.63 34.40 8.41
CA LEU A 122 10.38 33.46 9.49
C LEU A 122 11.61 32.61 9.85
N GLN A 123 12.50 32.29 8.90
CA GLN A 123 13.78 31.65 9.19
C GLN A 123 14.70 32.56 10.01
N TYR A 124 14.78 33.85 9.68
CA TYR A 124 15.53 34.81 10.48
C TYR A 124 14.95 34.94 11.89
N ALA A 125 13.64 35.10 12.02
CA ALA A 125 12.95 35.23 13.31
C ALA A 125 13.00 33.95 14.18
N THR A 126 13.45 32.82 13.62
CA THR A 126 13.63 31.54 14.32
C THR A 126 15.11 31.15 14.44
N ASP A 127 16.04 32.09 14.22
CA ASP A 127 17.49 31.87 14.24
C ASP A 127 17.94 30.67 13.39
N PHE A 128 17.26 30.45 12.26
CA PHE A 128 17.47 29.31 11.36
C PHE A 128 17.41 27.94 12.04
N GLN A 129 16.71 27.82 13.18
CA GLN A 129 16.59 26.57 13.91
C GLN A 129 15.68 25.59 13.14
N PRO A 130 16.18 24.43 12.68
CA PRO A 130 15.35 23.50 11.95
C PRO A 130 14.28 22.87 12.83
N GLY A 131 13.07 22.79 12.30
CA GLY A 131 11.90 22.34 13.04
C GLY A 131 11.40 23.33 14.08
N ALA A 132 11.86 24.60 14.10
CA ALA A 132 11.36 25.60 15.03
C ALA A 132 9.83 25.73 14.99
N LEU A 133 9.21 25.63 13.81
CA LEU A 133 7.76 25.76 13.65
C LEU A 133 6.99 24.44 13.93
N SER A 134 7.69 23.32 14.09
CA SER A 134 7.09 22.05 14.49
C SER A 134 8.11 21.15 15.20
N PRO A 135 8.51 21.50 16.43
CA PRO A 135 9.68 20.90 17.11
C PRO A 135 9.49 19.43 17.49
N GLN A 136 8.27 18.92 17.42
CA GLN A 136 7.91 17.54 17.72
C GLN A 136 7.31 16.82 16.50
N LEU A 137 7.58 17.32 15.29
CA LEU A 137 7.13 16.71 14.04
C LEU A 137 7.67 15.28 13.93
N LYS A 138 6.79 14.35 13.52
CA LYS A 138 7.09 12.93 13.28
C LYS A 138 7.02 12.58 11.81
N HIS A 139 5.96 13.03 11.14
CA HIS A 139 5.68 12.73 9.75
C HIS A 139 5.70 14.01 8.91
N PHE A 140 6.54 14.04 7.88
CA PHE A 140 6.59 15.15 6.92
C PHE A 140 6.34 14.63 5.51
N GLN A 141 5.40 15.26 4.79
CA GLN A 141 5.21 15.05 3.34
C GLN A 141 5.74 16.26 2.59
N TRP A 142 6.59 16.00 1.61
CA TRP A 142 7.19 17.01 0.75
C TRP A 142 6.13 17.64 -0.15
N ILE A 143 6.24 18.95 -0.39
CA ILE A 143 5.27 19.66 -1.23
C ILE A 143 5.48 19.22 -2.68
N SER A 144 4.38 18.82 -3.33
CA SER A 144 4.40 18.51 -4.76
C SER A 144 4.69 19.74 -5.62
N PRO A 145 5.75 19.74 -6.44
CA PRO A 145 6.02 20.71 -7.50
C PRO A 145 4.83 20.85 -8.44
N LYS A 146 4.18 19.73 -8.76
CA LYS A 146 2.98 19.73 -9.60
C LYS A 146 1.85 20.48 -8.90
N SER A 147 1.60 20.22 -7.62
CA SER A 147 0.59 20.98 -6.88
C SER A 147 0.96 22.46 -6.77
N ILE A 148 2.24 22.81 -6.59
CA ILE A 148 2.71 24.22 -6.62
C ILE A 148 2.44 24.85 -7.99
N ALA A 149 2.79 24.18 -9.08
CA ALA A 149 2.56 24.67 -10.44
C ALA A 149 1.05 24.85 -10.71
N ASP A 150 0.26 23.83 -10.42
CA ASP A 150 -1.19 23.83 -10.62
C ASP A 150 -1.90 24.89 -9.78
N GLY A 151 -1.41 25.13 -8.56
CA GLY A 151 -1.97 26.08 -7.60
C GLY A 151 -1.49 27.50 -7.80
N LEU A 152 -0.18 27.73 -7.79
CA LEU A 152 0.47 29.05 -7.71
C LEU A 152 1.19 29.47 -9.00
N GLY A 153 1.45 28.55 -9.92
CA GLY A 153 2.22 28.79 -11.14
C GLY A 153 3.67 28.32 -11.06
N ASP A 154 4.27 28.14 -12.23
CA ASP A 154 5.62 27.58 -12.39
C ASP A 154 6.71 28.42 -11.72
N GLU A 155 6.49 29.75 -11.57
CA GLU A 155 7.43 30.67 -10.92
C GLU A 155 7.70 30.37 -9.44
N PHE A 156 6.80 29.62 -8.78
CA PHE A 156 6.96 29.20 -7.39
C PHE A 156 7.60 27.82 -7.23
N VAL A 157 7.71 27.04 -8.31
CA VAL A 157 8.25 25.68 -8.28
C VAL A 157 9.72 25.71 -7.88
N GLY A 158 10.07 24.92 -6.85
CA GLY A 158 11.43 24.81 -6.33
C GLY A 158 11.92 25.93 -5.40
N ARG A 159 11.19 27.07 -5.31
CA ARG A 159 11.56 28.15 -4.38
C ARG A 159 11.18 27.82 -2.94
N LEU A 160 10.05 27.15 -2.73
CA LEU A 160 9.52 26.86 -1.39
C LEU A 160 10.29 25.76 -0.66
N SER A 161 10.87 24.81 -1.40
CA SER A 161 11.49 23.60 -0.88
C SER A 161 12.65 23.87 0.08
N SER A 162 13.42 24.94 -0.17
CA SER A 162 14.55 25.35 0.68
C SER A 162 14.13 25.83 2.08
N TYR A 163 12.86 26.20 2.26
CA TYR A 163 12.34 26.71 3.53
C TYR A 163 11.65 25.64 4.39
N MET A 164 11.50 24.41 3.87
CA MET A 164 10.86 23.33 4.61
C MET A 164 11.64 22.91 5.86
N THR A 165 12.91 23.32 5.96
CA THR A 165 13.75 23.16 7.15
C THR A 165 13.13 23.79 8.41
N LEU A 166 12.29 24.82 8.27
CA LEU A 166 11.53 25.44 9.37
C LEU A 166 10.65 24.44 10.12
N PHE A 167 10.13 23.43 9.43
CA PHE A 167 9.21 22.43 9.98
C PHE A 167 9.91 21.12 10.30
N ILE A 168 10.93 20.76 9.53
CA ILE A 168 11.62 19.48 9.66
C ILE A 168 12.72 19.59 10.72
N GLY A 169 12.44 19.07 11.92
CA GLY A 169 13.40 18.95 13.02
C GLY A 169 13.98 17.53 13.19
N LYS A 170 14.88 17.37 14.17
CA LYS A 170 15.53 16.08 14.50
C LYS A 170 14.57 14.96 14.92
N THR A 171 13.33 15.29 15.28
CA THR A 171 12.32 14.35 15.78
C THR A 171 11.59 13.59 14.68
N VAL A 172 11.75 14.02 13.42
CA VAL A 172 11.09 13.42 12.27
C VAL A 172 11.62 12.01 12.07
N ASP A 173 10.71 11.05 12.08
CA ASP A 173 10.99 9.63 11.87
C ASP A 173 10.38 9.08 10.58
N SER A 174 9.57 9.88 9.88
CA SER A 174 8.97 9.52 8.60
C SER A 174 8.98 10.69 7.62
N ILE A 175 9.53 10.46 6.43
CA ILE A 175 9.50 11.40 5.33
C ILE A 175 8.85 10.77 4.11
N ASP A 176 7.99 11.55 3.45
CA ASP A 176 7.41 11.24 2.15
C ASP A 176 7.87 12.23 1.08
N LEU A 177 8.74 11.76 0.20
CA LEU A 177 9.27 12.45 -0.99
C LEU A 177 8.54 11.99 -2.25
N SER A 178 7.35 11.38 -2.15
CA SER A 178 6.62 10.87 -3.33
C SER A 178 6.40 11.92 -4.39
N ASP A 179 6.23 13.15 -3.96
CA ASP A 179 5.96 14.24 -4.86
C ASP A 179 7.19 15.11 -5.15
N ALA A 180 8.39 14.86 -4.61
CA ALA A 180 9.52 15.79 -4.75
C ALA A 180 10.04 15.94 -6.20
N ASN A 181 10.49 17.14 -6.60
CA ASN A 181 11.12 17.31 -7.92
C ASN A 181 12.59 16.89 -7.89
N THR A 182 12.88 15.64 -8.26
CA THR A 182 14.27 15.17 -8.31
C THR A 182 15.09 15.82 -9.43
N SER A 183 14.45 16.50 -10.38
CA SER A 183 15.13 17.20 -11.47
C SER A 183 15.61 18.60 -11.09
N ASN A 184 15.10 19.20 -10.00
CA ASN A 184 15.53 20.53 -9.56
C ASN A 184 16.74 20.42 -8.62
N PRO A 185 17.92 20.95 -9.00
CA PRO A 185 19.14 20.84 -8.18
C PRO A 185 19.04 21.52 -6.80
N LEU A 186 18.32 22.65 -6.70
CA LEU A 186 18.17 23.38 -5.45
C LEU A 186 17.27 22.62 -4.46
N GLU A 187 16.17 22.07 -4.95
CA GLU A 187 15.29 21.22 -4.16
C GLU A 187 16.02 19.97 -3.67
N MET A 188 16.77 19.31 -4.56
CA MET A 188 17.57 18.14 -4.18
C MET A 188 18.68 18.46 -3.19
N ALA A 189 19.30 19.64 -3.29
CA ALA A 189 20.27 20.11 -2.30
C ALA A 189 19.61 20.31 -0.92
N ALA A 190 18.41 20.88 -0.88
CA ALA A 190 17.64 21.05 0.36
C ALA A 190 17.24 19.69 0.97
N VAL A 191 16.69 18.77 0.16
CA VAL A 191 16.36 17.40 0.59
C VAL A 191 17.59 16.69 1.15
N ARG A 192 18.73 16.76 0.44
CA ARG A 192 20.00 16.17 0.89
C ARG A 192 20.48 16.75 2.20
N TYR A 193 20.47 18.08 2.32
CA TYR A 193 20.86 18.77 3.55
C TYR A 193 19.99 18.32 4.73
N MET A 194 18.69 18.20 4.52
CA MET A 194 17.76 17.80 5.57
C MET A 194 17.92 16.35 6.00
N LEU A 195 17.98 15.41 5.06
CA LEU A 195 18.12 13.99 5.38
C LEU A 195 19.38 13.69 6.20
N LYS A 196 20.49 14.40 5.96
CA LYS A 196 21.71 14.29 6.77
C LYS A 196 21.53 14.68 8.25
N ARG A 197 20.47 15.42 8.59
CA ARG A 197 20.20 15.93 9.94
C ARG A 197 19.10 15.17 10.68
N LEU A 198 18.65 14.04 10.14
CA LEU A 198 17.53 13.26 10.70
C LEU A 198 18.01 11.92 11.29
N PRO A 199 18.58 11.94 12.51
CA PRO A 199 19.10 10.73 13.14
C PRO A 199 18.00 9.72 13.52
N CYS A 200 16.73 10.17 13.57
CA CYS A 200 15.59 9.35 13.96
C CYS A 200 14.79 8.81 12.77
N LEU A 201 15.26 8.99 11.54
CA LEU A 201 14.50 8.59 10.35
C LEU A 201 14.36 7.07 10.26
N LYS A 202 13.11 6.59 10.34
CA LYS A 202 12.72 5.18 10.27
C LYS A 202 11.98 4.83 8.98
N VAL A 203 11.23 5.77 8.42
CA VAL A 203 10.40 5.55 7.24
C VAL A 203 10.77 6.56 6.15
N LEU A 204 11.13 6.04 4.99
CA LEU A 204 11.35 6.83 3.78
C LEU A 204 10.35 6.38 2.72
N ARG A 205 9.59 7.32 2.16
CA ARG A 205 8.77 7.10 0.96
C ARG A 205 9.27 8.03 -0.13
N GLY A 206 9.43 7.53 -1.35
CA GLY A 206 9.83 8.30 -2.51
C GLY A 206 9.27 7.64 -3.75
N ALA A 207 8.52 8.39 -4.54
CA ALA A 207 7.87 7.90 -5.75
C ALA A 207 8.58 8.41 -7.01
N THR A 208 9.44 9.41 -6.84
CA THR A 208 10.40 9.83 -7.83
C THR A 208 11.74 9.16 -7.61
N PRO A 209 12.48 8.96 -8.71
CA PRO A 209 13.82 8.40 -8.67
C PRO A 209 14.77 9.20 -7.78
N LEU A 210 15.00 8.74 -6.54
CA LEU A 210 15.97 9.39 -5.66
C LEU A 210 17.37 9.22 -6.27
N PRO A 211 18.13 10.30 -6.49
CA PRO A 211 19.46 10.19 -7.05
C PRO A 211 20.33 9.26 -6.19
N GLU A 212 21.08 8.37 -6.82
CA GLU A 212 21.96 7.42 -6.13
C GLU A 212 22.92 8.12 -5.15
N SER A 213 23.40 9.31 -5.53
CA SER A 213 24.23 10.17 -4.67
C SER A 213 23.55 10.59 -3.37
N LEU A 214 22.23 10.73 -3.33
CA LEU A 214 21.50 11.07 -2.11
C LEU A 214 21.55 9.90 -1.13
N ILE A 215 21.23 8.71 -1.62
CA ILE A 215 21.10 7.51 -0.81
C ILE A 215 22.46 7.09 -0.25
N THR A 216 23.47 7.07 -1.09
CA THR A 216 24.83 6.71 -0.68
C THR A 216 25.50 7.75 0.23
N SER A 217 25.06 9.02 0.23
CA SER A 217 25.68 10.09 1.02
C SER A 217 25.03 10.36 2.38
N VAL A 218 23.91 9.71 2.68
CA VAL A 218 23.17 9.84 3.93
C VAL A 218 23.35 8.57 4.75
N ARG A 219 23.46 8.70 6.08
CA ARG A 219 23.46 7.55 6.99
C ARG A 219 22.02 7.15 7.29
N TRP A 220 21.67 5.90 7.02
CA TRP A 220 20.32 5.36 7.20
C TRP A 220 20.28 4.29 8.30
N ASP A 221 21.11 4.44 9.33
CA ASP A 221 21.29 3.43 10.39
C ASP A 221 19.98 3.08 11.13
N GLY A 222 19.04 4.04 11.16
CA GLY A 222 17.72 3.90 11.77
C GLY A 222 16.60 3.47 10.82
N LEU A 223 16.85 3.32 9.51
CA LEU A 223 15.79 3.11 8.53
C LEU A 223 15.19 1.70 8.66
N GLU A 224 13.90 1.64 8.93
CA GLU A 224 13.12 0.41 9.12
C GLU A 224 12.21 0.10 7.93
N SER A 225 11.79 1.12 7.18
CA SER A 225 10.87 0.99 6.06
C SER A 225 11.26 1.93 4.91
N ALA A 226 11.36 1.38 3.70
CA ALA A 226 11.59 2.15 2.48
C ALA A 226 10.50 1.84 1.45
N VAL A 227 9.90 2.88 0.87
CA VAL A 227 9.02 2.80 -0.30
C VAL A 227 9.67 3.58 -1.41
N LEU A 228 9.98 2.91 -2.51
CA LEU A 228 10.74 3.44 -3.62
C LEU A 228 9.94 3.23 -4.89
N ALA A 229 9.68 4.29 -5.66
CA ALA A 229 9.10 4.18 -6.98
C ALA A 229 9.98 4.81 -8.05
N GLY A 230 9.79 4.29 -9.26
CA GLY A 230 10.40 4.81 -10.47
C GLY A 230 11.56 3.94 -10.96
N ASN A 231 11.85 4.10 -12.25
CA ASN A 231 12.78 3.26 -13.00
C ASN A 231 14.27 3.49 -12.63
N SER A 232 14.60 4.29 -11.61
CA SER A 232 16.00 4.61 -11.28
C SER A 232 16.59 3.79 -10.13
N VAL A 233 15.88 2.80 -9.62
CA VAL A 233 16.47 1.95 -8.60
C VAL A 233 17.54 1.11 -9.27
N THR A 234 18.77 1.59 -9.21
CA THR A 234 19.96 0.94 -9.76
C THR A 234 20.43 -0.17 -8.83
N ILE A 235 21.29 -1.03 -9.33
CA ILE A 235 21.91 -2.09 -8.52
C ILE A 235 22.73 -1.55 -7.34
N PRO A 236 23.59 -0.52 -7.50
CA PRO A 236 24.28 0.10 -6.36
C PRO A 236 23.30 0.62 -5.30
N TYR A 237 22.15 1.14 -5.72
CA TYR A 237 21.07 1.55 -4.83
C TYR A 237 20.59 0.36 -3.98
N LEU A 238 20.23 -0.75 -4.61
CA LEU A 238 19.77 -1.96 -3.90
C LEU A 238 20.85 -2.49 -2.97
N ARG A 239 22.13 -2.48 -3.37
CA ARG A 239 23.24 -2.90 -2.52
C ARG A 239 23.36 -2.04 -1.25
N HIS A 240 23.16 -0.72 -1.39
CA HIS A 240 23.16 0.17 -0.23
C HIS A 240 21.99 -0.13 0.71
N LEU A 241 20.77 -0.30 0.19
CA LEU A 241 19.61 -0.70 1.01
C LEU A 241 19.83 -2.06 1.70
N ALA A 242 20.46 -2.99 0.99
CA ALA A 242 20.78 -4.31 1.51
C ALA A 242 21.74 -4.23 2.69
N SER A 243 22.62 -3.23 2.75
CA SER A 243 23.51 -3.04 3.89
C SER A 243 22.84 -2.46 5.15
N LEU A 244 21.58 -2.03 5.05
CA LEU A 244 20.91 -1.35 6.16
C LEU A 244 20.48 -2.35 7.25
N PRO A 245 21.03 -2.24 8.47
CA PRO A 245 20.89 -3.28 9.49
C PRO A 245 19.48 -3.36 10.08
N ARG A 246 18.65 -2.32 9.91
CA ARG A 246 17.30 -2.24 10.49
C ARG A 246 16.18 -2.29 9.47
N LEU A 247 16.50 -2.37 8.17
CA LEU A 247 15.48 -2.34 7.12
C LEU A 247 14.63 -3.62 7.18
N ARG A 248 13.39 -3.49 7.64
CA ARG A 248 12.41 -4.58 7.78
C ARG A 248 11.43 -4.64 6.64
N ARG A 249 11.07 -3.48 6.08
CA ARG A 249 10.04 -3.37 5.04
C ARG A 249 10.60 -2.65 3.83
N LEU A 250 10.49 -3.29 2.67
CA LEU A 250 10.92 -2.71 1.41
C LEU A 250 9.79 -2.83 0.40
N MET A 251 9.32 -1.68 -0.08
CA MET A 251 8.39 -1.59 -1.20
C MET A 251 9.12 -0.96 -2.38
N ILE A 252 9.15 -1.66 -3.51
CA ILE A 252 9.72 -1.18 -4.77
C ILE A 252 8.60 -1.13 -5.79
N ILE A 253 8.50 -0.03 -6.53
CA ILE A 253 7.51 0.21 -7.57
C ILE A 253 8.27 0.52 -8.86
N ASN A 254 8.26 -0.43 -9.79
CA ASN A 254 8.92 -0.44 -11.09
C ASN A 254 10.46 -0.38 -11.01
N LEU A 255 11.16 -1.51 -10.88
CA LEU A 255 12.61 -1.52 -11.16
C LEU A 255 12.82 -1.29 -12.65
N GLY A 256 13.70 -0.33 -12.96
CA GLY A 256 14.23 -0.12 -14.30
C GLY A 256 15.55 -0.85 -14.52
N ILE A 257 15.74 -2.04 -13.93
CA ILE A 257 16.93 -2.84 -14.22
C ILE A 257 16.75 -3.40 -15.63
N THR A 258 17.59 -2.96 -16.56
CA THR A 258 17.53 -3.36 -17.97
C THR A 258 18.51 -4.47 -18.31
N GLU A 259 19.50 -4.74 -17.46
CA GLU A 259 20.56 -5.70 -17.75
C GLU A 259 20.90 -6.56 -16.52
N PRO A 260 20.98 -7.91 -16.69
CA PRO A 260 21.47 -8.81 -15.66
C PRO A 260 22.98 -8.56 -15.46
N GLN A 261 23.34 -7.82 -14.42
CA GLN A 261 24.74 -7.67 -14.03
C GLN A 261 25.11 -8.75 -13.02
N ASP A 262 26.30 -9.33 -13.23
CA ASP A 262 26.89 -10.32 -12.33
C ASP A 262 27.16 -9.68 -10.97
N LEU A 263 26.20 -9.83 -10.07
CA LEU A 263 26.27 -9.32 -8.73
C LEU A 263 26.77 -10.43 -7.83
N SER A 264 28.08 -10.41 -7.57
CA SER A 264 28.66 -11.17 -6.47
C SER A 264 27.78 -10.97 -5.23
N ARG A 265 27.19 -12.07 -4.74
CA ARG A 265 26.23 -12.08 -3.63
C ARG A 265 26.78 -11.22 -2.50
N ALA A 266 26.07 -10.14 -2.17
CA ALA A 266 26.43 -9.32 -1.03
C ALA A 266 26.29 -10.22 0.21
N VAL A 267 27.43 -10.58 0.82
CA VAL A 267 27.52 -11.60 1.88
C VAL A 267 26.55 -11.35 3.05
N ASN A 268 26.14 -10.09 3.25
CA ASN A 268 25.24 -9.66 4.32
C ASN A 268 24.00 -8.87 3.83
N GLY A 269 23.55 -9.08 2.59
CA GLY A 269 22.41 -8.30 2.05
C GLY A 269 21.13 -8.53 2.84
N PHE A 270 20.38 -7.47 3.17
CA PHE A 270 19.00 -7.54 3.71
C PHE A 270 18.81 -8.41 4.97
N ALA A 271 19.78 -8.41 5.90
CA ALA A 271 19.74 -9.28 7.08
C ALA A 271 18.48 -9.13 7.98
N SER A 272 17.84 -7.96 7.98
CA SER A 272 16.65 -7.67 8.79
C SER A 272 15.34 -7.63 8.00
N LEU A 273 15.36 -7.90 6.69
CA LEU A 273 14.21 -7.72 5.82
C LEU A 273 13.16 -8.81 6.06
N GLN A 274 11.93 -8.37 6.37
CA GLN A 274 10.80 -9.24 6.71
C GLN A 274 9.69 -9.13 5.67
N ASP A 275 9.37 -7.92 5.22
CA ASP A 275 8.29 -7.69 4.26
C ASP A 275 8.83 -7.07 2.98
N VAL A 276 8.53 -7.73 1.86
CA VAL A 276 8.87 -7.26 0.52
C VAL A 276 7.58 -7.03 -0.26
N THR A 277 7.40 -5.82 -0.77
CA THR A 277 6.39 -5.52 -1.78
C THR A 277 7.08 -5.06 -3.06
N TYR A 278 6.74 -5.69 -4.15
CA TYR A 278 7.34 -5.42 -5.45
C TYR A 278 6.21 -5.20 -6.45
N ALA A 279 5.94 -3.94 -6.77
CA ALA A 279 5.03 -3.57 -7.83
C ALA A 279 5.83 -3.46 -9.13
N CYS A 280 5.60 -4.34 -10.10
CA CYS A 280 6.35 -4.36 -11.34
C CYS A 280 5.48 -4.71 -12.53
N ASP A 281 5.81 -4.15 -13.69
CA ASP A 281 5.10 -4.48 -14.93
C ASP A 281 5.41 -5.91 -15.44
N ARG A 282 6.57 -6.49 -15.08
CA ARG A 282 7.06 -7.77 -15.60
C ARG A 282 7.68 -8.64 -14.49
N LEU A 283 7.45 -9.96 -14.55
CA LEU A 283 7.99 -10.93 -13.60
C LEU A 283 9.53 -11.04 -13.57
N PRO A 284 10.31 -10.90 -14.66
CA PRO A 284 11.78 -11.02 -14.59
C PRO A 284 12.45 -10.11 -13.54
N GLY A 285 11.93 -8.90 -13.31
CA GLY A 285 12.47 -8.01 -12.27
C GLY A 285 12.26 -8.55 -10.84
N VAL A 286 11.27 -9.42 -10.63
CA VAL A 286 11.12 -10.18 -9.38
C VAL A 286 12.29 -11.13 -9.21
N LEU A 287 12.63 -11.86 -10.28
CA LEU A 287 13.72 -12.84 -10.27
C LEU A 287 15.02 -12.15 -9.88
N GLU A 288 15.33 -11.02 -10.53
CA GLU A 288 16.48 -10.15 -10.25
C GLU A 288 16.54 -9.68 -8.80
N PHE A 289 15.42 -9.27 -8.22
CA PHE A 289 15.40 -8.90 -6.81
C PHE A 289 15.70 -10.09 -5.88
N LEU A 290 15.08 -11.24 -6.13
CA LEU A 290 15.22 -12.42 -5.26
C LEU A 290 16.66 -12.93 -5.18
N GLN A 291 17.45 -12.80 -6.26
CA GLN A 291 18.87 -13.20 -6.28
C GLN A 291 19.74 -12.43 -5.27
N HIS A 292 19.27 -11.25 -4.83
CA HIS A 292 19.97 -10.39 -3.88
C HIS A 292 19.68 -10.73 -2.42
N LEU A 293 18.75 -11.64 -2.16
CA LEU A 293 18.49 -12.13 -0.80
C LEU A 293 19.55 -13.17 -0.42
N PRO A 294 20.12 -13.09 0.80
CA PRO A 294 21.01 -14.12 1.30
C PRO A 294 20.20 -15.39 1.60
N GLN A 295 20.85 -16.56 1.60
CA GLN A 295 20.18 -17.82 1.95
C GLN A 295 19.62 -17.83 3.39
N THR A 296 20.22 -17.04 4.28
CA THR A 296 19.79 -16.88 5.68
C THR A 296 18.75 -15.78 5.87
N ASN A 297 18.10 -15.31 4.80
CA ASN A 297 17.09 -14.26 4.91
C ASN A 297 15.96 -14.67 5.86
N ILE A 298 15.32 -13.65 6.45
CA ILE A 298 14.21 -13.82 7.40
C ILE A 298 12.91 -13.27 6.81
N VAL A 299 12.77 -13.31 5.48
CA VAL A 299 11.60 -12.78 4.80
C VAL A 299 10.37 -13.60 5.20
N GLN A 300 9.34 -12.89 5.65
CA GLN A 300 8.08 -13.43 6.17
C GLN A 300 6.95 -13.23 5.18
N SER A 301 6.96 -12.12 4.45
CA SER A 301 5.90 -11.75 3.52
C SER A 301 6.46 -11.22 2.22
N ILE A 302 5.94 -11.75 1.12
CA ILE A 302 6.24 -11.28 -0.23
C ILE A 302 4.95 -10.99 -0.98
N LEU A 303 4.89 -9.78 -1.54
CA LEU A 303 3.80 -9.32 -2.38
C LEU A 303 4.36 -8.82 -3.72
N PHE A 304 4.09 -9.56 -4.79
CA PHE A 304 4.33 -9.14 -6.16
C PHE A 304 3.02 -8.64 -6.77
N THR A 305 2.99 -7.41 -7.26
CA THR A 305 1.78 -6.75 -7.79
C THR A 305 2.13 -5.96 -9.04
N GLY A 306 1.15 -5.39 -9.75
CA GLY A 306 1.40 -4.54 -10.91
C GLY A 306 1.71 -5.28 -12.21
N ILE A 307 1.83 -6.62 -12.20
CA ILE A 307 2.24 -7.41 -13.37
C ILE A 307 1.17 -7.24 -14.46
N LYS A 308 1.56 -6.85 -15.69
CA LYS A 308 0.60 -6.53 -16.76
C LYS A 308 0.26 -7.72 -17.68
N SER A 309 1.21 -8.64 -17.81
CA SER A 309 1.10 -9.85 -18.62
C SER A 309 2.19 -10.82 -18.20
N SER A 310 1.83 -12.01 -17.72
CA SER A 310 2.79 -13.09 -17.45
C SER A 310 2.35 -14.39 -18.10
N THR A 311 3.30 -15.11 -18.71
CA THR A 311 3.05 -16.48 -19.16
C THR A 311 3.11 -17.46 -17.98
N PRO A 312 2.44 -18.61 -18.06
CA PRO A 312 2.59 -19.69 -17.08
C PRO A 312 4.05 -20.09 -16.83
N SER A 313 4.87 -20.14 -17.88
CA SER A 313 6.31 -20.44 -17.78
C SER A 313 7.08 -19.44 -16.94
N GLN A 314 6.84 -18.13 -17.11
CA GLN A 314 7.46 -17.08 -16.31
C GLN A 314 7.05 -17.15 -14.84
N LEU A 315 5.81 -17.55 -14.56
CA LEU A 315 5.36 -17.75 -13.19
C LEU A 315 6.03 -18.98 -12.58
N THR A 316 6.05 -20.11 -13.28
CA THR A 316 6.78 -21.31 -12.83
C THR A 316 8.25 -21.00 -12.54
N GLU A 317 8.90 -20.21 -13.40
CA GLU A 317 10.25 -19.72 -13.15
C GLU A 317 10.32 -18.87 -11.87
N ALA A 318 9.40 -17.92 -11.66
CA ALA A 318 9.33 -17.15 -10.42
C ALA A 318 9.15 -18.01 -9.17
N LEU A 319 8.37 -19.09 -9.23
CA LEU A 319 8.21 -20.03 -8.13
C LEU A 319 9.50 -20.82 -7.86
N ARG A 320 10.26 -21.21 -8.89
CA ARG A 320 11.58 -21.85 -8.74
C ARG A 320 12.63 -20.91 -8.14
N TYR A 321 12.59 -19.63 -8.49
CA TYR A 321 13.45 -18.64 -7.85
C TYR A 321 13.07 -18.43 -6.38
N ALA A 322 11.77 -18.39 -6.08
CA ALA A 322 11.31 -18.33 -4.70
C ALA A 322 11.84 -19.53 -3.89
N GLU A 323 11.73 -20.75 -4.41
CA GLU A 323 12.30 -21.97 -3.82
C GLU A 323 13.81 -21.85 -3.55
N THR A 324 14.55 -21.29 -4.51
CA THR A 324 16.01 -21.19 -4.45
C THR A 324 16.51 -20.13 -3.47
N TYR A 325 15.82 -18.99 -3.38
CA TYR A 325 16.33 -17.80 -2.70
C TYR A 325 15.60 -17.44 -1.40
N LEU A 326 14.40 -17.97 -1.15
CA LEU A 326 13.65 -17.69 0.06
C LEU A 326 13.87 -18.75 1.12
N ASN A 327 13.85 -18.31 2.37
CA ASN A 327 13.98 -19.22 3.49
C ASN A 327 12.64 -19.94 3.77
N PRO A 328 12.58 -21.28 3.63
CA PRO A 328 11.35 -22.05 3.85
C PRO A 328 10.82 -21.95 5.29
N GLU A 329 11.70 -21.65 6.25
CA GLU A 329 11.37 -21.63 7.68
C GLU A 329 10.77 -20.31 8.16
N THR A 330 10.84 -19.25 7.36
CA THR A 330 10.36 -17.91 7.75
C THR A 330 9.21 -17.40 6.90
N LEU A 331 9.05 -17.90 5.67
CA LEU A 331 8.01 -17.40 4.77
C LEU A 331 6.60 -17.85 5.21
N PHE A 332 5.76 -16.87 5.54
CA PHE A 332 4.37 -17.09 5.95
C PHE A 332 3.36 -16.63 4.90
N THR A 333 3.71 -15.63 4.09
CA THR A 333 2.80 -15.04 3.11
C THR A 333 3.50 -14.90 1.76
N MET A 334 2.87 -15.47 0.73
CA MET A 334 3.26 -15.26 -0.66
C MET A 334 2.05 -14.83 -1.47
N GLU A 335 2.19 -13.70 -2.14
CA GLU A 335 1.16 -13.15 -3.00
C GLU A 335 1.76 -12.69 -4.32
N ILE A 336 1.21 -13.17 -5.43
CA ILE A 336 1.55 -12.76 -6.79
C ILE A 336 0.25 -12.34 -7.47
N ARG A 337 0.14 -11.07 -7.82
CA ARG A 337 -1.04 -10.45 -8.42
C ARG A 337 -0.70 -9.76 -9.72
N GLU A 338 -1.29 -10.26 -10.79
CA GLU A 338 -1.38 -9.60 -12.06
C GLU A 338 -2.48 -8.54 -12.00
N THR A 339 -2.15 -7.34 -12.45
CA THR A 339 -3.14 -6.27 -12.61
C THR A 339 -3.94 -6.58 -13.86
N PRO A 340 -5.28 -6.55 -13.79
CA PRO A 340 -6.10 -6.74 -14.98
C PRO A 340 -5.72 -5.68 -16.01
N GLY A 341 -5.05 -6.10 -17.08
CA GLY A 341 -4.82 -5.25 -18.23
C GLY A 341 -6.14 -4.75 -18.79
N ARG A 342 -6.13 -3.59 -19.47
CA ARG A 342 -7.26 -3.27 -20.35
C ARG A 342 -7.35 -4.42 -21.34
N PRO A 343 -8.49 -5.13 -21.46
CA PRO A 343 -8.62 -6.19 -22.45
C PRO A 343 -8.26 -5.56 -23.79
N ARG A 344 -7.14 -6.00 -24.38
CA ARG A 344 -6.89 -5.66 -25.77
C ARG A 344 -8.08 -6.24 -26.53
N PRO A 345 -8.70 -5.49 -27.45
CA PRO A 345 -9.64 -6.06 -28.39
C PRO A 345 -8.83 -6.99 -29.30
N GLN A 346 -8.45 -8.15 -28.78
CA GLN A 346 -7.98 -9.26 -29.59
C GLN A 346 -9.18 -9.67 -30.43
N SER A 347 -8.99 -9.74 -31.74
CA SER A 347 -9.98 -10.32 -32.63
C SER A 347 -10.31 -11.72 -32.10
N LEU A 348 -11.59 -12.09 -32.09
CA LEU A 348 -12.05 -13.44 -31.72
C LEU A 348 -11.31 -14.55 -32.49
N GLU A 349 -10.69 -14.21 -33.61
CA GLU A 349 -9.89 -15.07 -34.48
C GLU A 349 -8.48 -15.40 -33.95
N GLU A 350 -7.89 -14.59 -33.06
CA GLU A 350 -6.58 -14.91 -32.43
C GLU A 350 -6.72 -15.91 -31.25
N LEU A 351 -7.95 -16.27 -30.85
CA LEU A 351 -8.21 -17.31 -29.83
C LEU A 351 -8.27 -18.74 -30.41
N VAL A 352 -8.00 -18.91 -31.70
CA VAL A 352 -8.02 -20.21 -32.37
C VAL A 352 -6.77 -21.00 -31.99
N GLU A 353 -6.98 -22.11 -31.27
CA GLU A 353 -6.07 -23.27 -31.09
C GLU A 353 -4.60 -22.97 -30.77
N THR A 354 -4.31 -21.97 -29.95
CA THR A 354 -2.98 -21.95 -29.31
C THR A 354 -2.91 -23.12 -28.32
N ASP A 355 -1.89 -23.97 -28.48
CA ASP A 355 -1.57 -25.09 -27.59
C ASP A 355 -1.83 -24.69 -26.14
N GLN A 356 -2.61 -25.50 -25.43
CA GLN A 356 -2.96 -25.21 -24.04
C GLN A 356 -1.64 -24.99 -23.27
N PRO A 357 -1.39 -23.77 -22.75
CA PRO A 357 -0.14 -23.50 -22.09
C PRO A 357 -0.02 -24.42 -20.88
N ASP A 358 1.19 -24.92 -20.66
CA ASP A 358 1.49 -25.88 -19.62
C ASP A 358 0.92 -25.44 -18.26
N PRO A 359 0.39 -26.38 -17.47
CA PRO A 359 -0.05 -26.08 -16.12
C PRO A 359 1.13 -25.51 -15.31
N ILE A 360 0.82 -24.59 -14.40
CA ILE A 360 1.83 -24.04 -13.51
C ILE A 360 2.19 -25.08 -12.48
N ASP A 361 3.49 -25.36 -12.44
CA ASP A 361 4.07 -26.28 -11.48
C ASP A 361 4.15 -25.59 -10.11
N LEU A 362 3.34 -26.08 -9.16
CA LEU A 362 3.35 -25.63 -7.77
C LEU A 362 4.39 -26.34 -6.90
N GLN A 363 5.07 -27.36 -7.42
CA GLN A 363 6.05 -28.14 -6.66
C GLN A 363 7.14 -27.29 -5.99
N PRO A 364 7.67 -26.21 -6.61
CA PRO A 364 8.66 -25.34 -5.95
C PRO A 364 8.17 -24.73 -4.64
N LEU A 365 6.85 -24.61 -4.44
CA LEU A 365 6.27 -24.06 -3.22
C LEU A 365 6.10 -25.08 -2.10
N HIS A 366 6.37 -26.37 -2.35
CA HIS A 366 6.15 -27.42 -1.37
C HIS A 366 7.12 -27.35 -0.18
N ILE A 367 8.27 -26.68 -0.35
CA ILE A 367 9.24 -26.50 0.73
C ILE A 367 8.75 -25.55 1.83
N PHE A 368 7.77 -24.67 1.55
CA PHE A 368 7.29 -23.64 2.47
C PHE A 368 6.20 -24.17 3.42
N SER A 369 6.51 -25.17 4.24
CA SER A 369 5.53 -25.82 5.14
C SER A 369 4.84 -24.89 6.16
N LYS A 370 5.45 -23.73 6.44
CA LYS A 370 4.91 -22.71 7.36
C LYS A 370 3.98 -21.69 6.69
N LEU A 371 3.72 -21.82 5.38
CA LEU A 371 2.89 -20.89 4.63
C LEU A 371 1.47 -20.81 5.23
N LYS A 372 1.04 -19.59 5.53
CA LYS A 372 -0.30 -19.26 6.07
C LYS A 372 -1.17 -18.60 5.02
N SER A 373 -0.58 -17.93 4.04
CA SER A 373 -1.30 -17.23 2.98
C SER A 373 -0.62 -17.44 1.63
N LEU A 374 -1.35 -18.05 0.70
CA LEU A 374 -0.94 -18.23 -0.69
C LEU A 374 -1.98 -17.59 -1.61
N CYS A 375 -1.59 -16.55 -2.35
CA CYS A 375 -2.46 -15.88 -3.31
C CYS A 375 -1.76 -15.74 -4.66
N LEU A 376 -2.13 -16.57 -5.63
CA LEU A 376 -1.66 -16.50 -7.02
C LEU A 376 -2.83 -16.07 -7.91
N LYS A 377 -2.80 -14.82 -8.38
CA LYS A 377 -3.81 -14.23 -9.28
C LYS A 377 -3.15 -13.74 -10.56
N PHE A 378 -3.35 -14.43 -11.66
CA PHE A 378 -2.79 -14.09 -12.98
C PHE A 378 -3.69 -14.61 -14.10
N GLN A 379 -3.53 -14.12 -15.34
CA GLN A 379 -4.46 -14.35 -16.45
C GLN A 379 -4.63 -15.83 -16.80
N GLY A 380 -3.59 -16.65 -16.64
CA GLY A 380 -3.63 -18.09 -16.93
C GLY A 380 -4.42 -18.92 -15.90
N GLY A 381 -4.52 -18.46 -14.65
CA GLY A 381 -5.01 -19.25 -13.52
C GLY A 381 -4.13 -20.46 -13.19
N VAL A 382 -4.20 -20.97 -11.96
CA VAL A 382 -3.52 -22.22 -11.60
C VAL A 382 -4.49 -23.37 -11.85
N ARG A 383 -4.08 -24.35 -12.65
CA ARG A 383 -4.88 -25.55 -12.90
C ARG A 383 -4.51 -26.61 -11.88
N LEU A 384 -5.36 -26.79 -10.87
CA LEU A 384 -5.23 -27.89 -9.93
C LEU A 384 -5.82 -29.18 -10.50
N THR A 385 -5.05 -30.25 -10.46
CA THR A 385 -5.50 -31.64 -10.61
C THR A 385 -6.01 -32.18 -9.27
N SER A 386 -6.77 -33.29 -9.31
CA SER A 386 -7.24 -33.98 -8.09
C SER A 386 -6.10 -34.38 -7.16
N LYS A 387 -4.96 -34.83 -7.71
CA LYS A 387 -3.79 -35.23 -6.92
C LYS A 387 -3.13 -34.05 -6.23
N GLU A 388 -3.06 -32.89 -6.88
CA GLU A 388 -2.46 -31.69 -6.29
C GLU A 388 -3.31 -31.14 -5.15
N ILE A 389 -4.64 -31.06 -5.31
CA ILE A 389 -5.53 -30.59 -4.25
C ILE A 389 -5.53 -31.50 -3.02
N GLU A 390 -5.40 -32.82 -3.21
CA GLU A 390 -5.22 -33.79 -2.12
C GLU A 390 -3.89 -33.63 -1.38
N GLY A 391 -2.85 -33.15 -2.06
CA GLY A 391 -1.54 -32.88 -1.47
C GLY A 391 -1.48 -31.62 -0.60
N ILE A 392 -2.31 -30.61 -0.90
CA ILE A 392 -2.29 -29.29 -0.25
C ILE A 392 -2.30 -29.36 1.30
N PRO A 393 -3.17 -30.15 1.97
CA PRO A 393 -3.20 -30.21 3.43
C PRO A 393 -1.91 -30.74 4.06
N ASN A 394 -1.24 -31.67 3.37
CA ASN A 394 0.03 -32.24 3.82
C ASN A 394 1.18 -31.25 3.62
N THR A 395 1.15 -30.52 2.51
CA THR A 395 2.18 -29.54 2.15
C THR A 395 2.09 -28.27 2.99
N TRP A 396 0.88 -27.72 3.18
CA TRP A 396 0.64 -26.44 3.87
C TRP A 396 -0.43 -26.61 4.96
N PRO A 397 -0.16 -27.34 6.06
CA PRO A 397 -1.16 -27.66 7.08
C PRO A 397 -1.70 -26.44 7.85
N ASN A 398 -0.97 -25.31 7.82
CA ASN A 398 -1.31 -24.09 8.56
C ASN A 398 -2.00 -23.01 7.69
N LEU A 399 -2.45 -23.39 6.49
CA LEU A 399 -2.98 -22.44 5.51
C LEU A 399 -4.30 -21.81 5.98
N ARG A 400 -4.34 -20.47 5.93
CA ARG A 400 -5.50 -19.63 6.30
C ARG A 400 -6.12 -18.93 5.09
N VAL A 401 -5.30 -18.63 4.09
CA VAL A 401 -5.72 -18.00 2.83
C VAL A 401 -5.15 -18.80 1.68
N LEU A 402 -6.02 -19.30 0.81
CA LEU A 402 -5.65 -19.95 -0.44
C LEU A 402 -6.44 -19.33 -1.58
N ILE A 403 -5.78 -18.60 -2.47
CA ILE A 403 -6.42 -18.01 -3.65
C ILE A 403 -5.60 -18.35 -4.88
N LEU A 404 -6.14 -19.21 -5.74
CA LEU A 404 -5.54 -19.61 -7.02
C LEU A 404 -6.49 -19.30 -8.18
N LEU A 405 -7.04 -18.09 -8.19
CA LEU A 405 -8.01 -17.63 -9.19
C LEU A 405 -7.33 -16.85 -10.31
N PRO A 406 -7.77 -17.00 -11.56
CA PRO A 406 -7.26 -16.14 -12.62
C PRO A 406 -7.72 -14.70 -12.46
N THR A 407 -6.89 -13.74 -12.90
CA THR A 407 -7.23 -12.30 -12.89
C THR A 407 -8.34 -11.97 -13.89
N ILE A 408 -8.32 -12.63 -15.05
CA ILE A 408 -9.32 -12.50 -16.11
C ILE A 408 -9.93 -13.88 -16.30
N LEU A 409 -11.25 -13.98 -16.28
CA LEU A 409 -11.91 -15.27 -16.42
C LEU A 409 -11.99 -15.62 -17.91
N ASN A 410 -11.22 -16.61 -18.33
CA ASN A 410 -11.36 -17.19 -19.65
C ASN A 410 -12.39 -18.31 -19.56
N SER A 411 -13.57 -18.15 -20.20
CA SER A 411 -14.71 -19.07 -20.08
C SER A 411 -14.47 -20.47 -20.62
N HIS A 412 -13.41 -20.67 -21.40
CA HIS A 412 -13.18 -21.92 -22.13
C HIS A 412 -12.47 -23.02 -21.34
N ARG A 413 -12.04 -22.76 -20.10
CA ARG A 413 -11.31 -23.74 -19.30
C ARG A 413 -12.19 -24.33 -18.22
N PHE A 414 -12.49 -25.62 -18.36
CA PHE A 414 -13.18 -26.37 -17.34
C PHE A 414 -12.21 -26.70 -16.18
N PRO A 415 -12.58 -26.44 -14.92
CA PRO A 415 -11.79 -26.87 -13.79
C PRO A 415 -11.75 -28.40 -13.73
N SER A 416 -10.57 -28.96 -13.42
CA SER A 416 -10.37 -30.42 -13.24
C SER A 416 -10.83 -30.95 -11.89
N ILE A 417 -11.08 -30.05 -10.93
CA ILE A 417 -11.59 -30.38 -9.59
C ILE A 417 -13.07 -30.05 -9.49
N ASP A 418 -13.78 -30.74 -8.60
CA ASP A 418 -15.20 -30.54 -8.30
C ASP A 418 -15.42 -30.20 -6.81
N HIS A 419 -16.70 -30.10 -6.43
CA HIS A 419 -17.13 -29.83 -5.06
C HIS A 419 -16.69 -30.91 -4.02
N ILE A 420 -16.47 -32.16 -4.43
CA ILE A 420 -16.00 -33.23 -3.51
C ILE A 420 -14.57 -32.93 -3.10
N HIS A 421 -13.72 -32.57 -4.06
CA HIS A 421 -12.33 -32.21 -3.79
C HIS A 421 -12.22 -30.97 -2.90
N VAL A 422 -13.05 -29.95 -3.13
CA VAL A 422 -13.09 -28.74 -2.29
C VAL A 422 -13.57 -29.08 -0.86
N SER A 423 -14.55 -29.96 -0.72
CA SER A 423 -15.03 -30.41 0.59
C SER A 423 -13.95 -31.15 1.36
N ALA A 424 -13.23 -32.07 0.70
CA ALA A 424 -12.09 -32.77 1.29
C ALA A 424 -10.99 -31.81 1.75
N LEU A 425 -10.65 -30.81 0.92
CA LEU A 425 -9.69 -29.76 1.26
C LEU A 425 -10.09 -28.98 2.52
N LEU A 426 -11.35 -28.56 2.60
CA LEU A 426 -11.86 -27.77 3.73
C LEU A 426 -11.93 -28.56 5.05
N ARG A 427 -12.19 -29.87 4.98
CA ARG A 427 -12.13 -30.75 6.17
C ARG A 427 -10.71 -30.91 6.68
N SER A 428 -9.74 -31.04 5.76
CA SER A 428 -8.34 -31.24 6.10
C SER A 428 -7.62 -29.96 6.53
N LEU A 429 -8.18 -28.77 6.24
CA LEU A 429 -7.62 -27.47 6.61
C LEU A 429 -8.56 -26.68 7.55
N PRO A 430 -8.62 -27.03 8.85
CA PRO A 430 -9.56 -26.41 9.80
C PRO A 430 -9.27 -24.92 10.06
N LEU A 431 -8.07 -24.43 9.72
CA LEU A 431 -7.67 -23.02 9.87
C LEU A 431 -7.97 -22.16 8.64
N LEU A 432 -8.43 -22.76 7.53
CA LEU A 432 -8.69 -22.06 6.27
C LEU A 432 -9.89 -21.11 6.43
N ARG A 433 -9.65 -19.82 6.20
CA ARG A 433 -10.64 -18.74 6.32
C ARG A 433 -11.03 -18.13 4.98
N VAL A 434 -10.09 -18.06 4.04
CA VAL A 434 -10.31 -17.49 2.70
C VAL A 434 -9.94 -18.52 1.66
N LEU A 435 -10.89 -18.86 0.79
CA LEU A 435 -10.70 -19.78 -0.31
C LEU A 435 -11.10 -19.12 -1.62
N GLY A 436 -10.19 -19.10 -2.58
CA GLY A 436 -10.45 -18.68 -3.95
C GLY A 436 -10.00 -19.76 -4.92
N LEU A 437 -10.92 -20.57 -5.45
CA LEU A 437 -10.65 -21.63 -6.41
C LEU A 437 -11.74 -21.70 -7.47
N GLN A 438 -11.37 -22.16 -8.66
CA GLN A 438 -12.33 -22.58 -9.67
C GLN A 438 -12.56 -24.08 -9.55
N PHE A 439 -13.81 -24.51 -9.46
CA PHE A 439 -14.18 -25.91 -9.36
C PHE A 439 -15.52 -26.17 -10.04
N ASN A 440 -15.78 -27.44 -10.34
CA ASN A 440 -17.00 -27.86 -11.00
C ASN A 440 -18.10 -28.13 -9.95
N THR A 441 -19.15 -27.33 -9.94
CA THR A 441 -20.32 -27.52 -9.07
C THR A 441 -21.50 -28.17 -9.80
N THR A 442 -21.34 -28.60 -11.06
CA THR A 442 -22.46 -29.17 -11.82
C THR A 442 -22.92 -30.52 -11.30
N GLN A 443 -22.03 -31.23 -10.58
CA GLN A 443 -22.27 -32.53 -9.99
C GLN A 443 -22.95 -32.48 -8.61
N ILE A 444 -23.23 -31.30 -8.06
CA ILE A 444 -23.96 -31.20 -6.79
C ILE A 444 -25.40 -31.69 -7.03
N LEU A 445 -25.78 -32.77 -6.34
CA LEU A 445 -27.07 -33.43 -6.53
C LEU A 445 -28.15 -32.86 -5.59
N GLY A 446 -27.74 -32.28 -4.45
CA GLY A 446 -28.64 -31.74 -3.42
C GLY A 446 -29.17 -32.80 -2.44
N ASN A 447 -28.90 -34.07 -2.71
CA ASN A 447 -29.21 -35.23 -1.88
C ASN A 447 -27.97 -36.12 -1.70
N GLU A 448 -26.78 -35.50 -1.63
CA GLU A 448 -25.55 -36.23 -1.40
C GLU A 448 -25.73 -37.11 -0.14
N PRO A 449 -25.53 -38.44 -0.27
CA PRO A 449 -25.85 -39.39 0.80
C PRO A 449 -25.09 -38.97 2.04
N ASP A 450 -25.78 -38.91 3.20
CA ASP A 450 -25.38 -38.43 4.53
C ASP A 450 -23.89 -38.67 4.88
N ALA A 451 -23.00 -37.99 4.18
CA ALA A 451 -21.59 -37.95 4.48
C ALA A 451 -21.51 -37.14 5.77
N GLU A 452 -20.74 -37.65 6.74
CA GLU A 452 -20.65 -37.08 8.09
C GLU A 452 -20.71 -35.55 8.06
N PRO A 453 -21.65 -34.94 8.83
CA PRO A 453 -21.82 -33.50 8.81
C PRO A 453 -20.52 -32.83 9.23
N TRP A 454 -19.97 -32.05 8.32
CA TRP A 454 -18.73 -31.31 8.54
C TRP A 454 -19.01 -29.82 8.44
N VAL A 455 -18.32 -29.04 9.28
CA VAL A 455 -18.49 -27.59 9.36
C VAL A 455 -17.15 -26.92 9.09
N SER A 456 -17.11 -26.07 8.08
CA SER A 456 -15.92 -25.28 7.77
C SER A 456 -15.84 -23.99 8.61
N ASN A 457 -14.62 -23.54 8.88
CA ASN A 457 -14.32 -22.20 9.39
C ASN A 457 -14.18 -21.14 8.29
N LEU A 458 -14.52 -21.48 7.04
CA LEU A 458 -14.41 -20.59 5.91
C LEU A 458 -15.29 -19.35 6.07
N GLN A 459 -14.69 -18.17 5.93
CA GLN A 459 -15.31 -16.85 6.04
C GLN A 459 -15.49 -16.20 4.66
N GLU A 460 -14.55 -16.42 3.75
CA GLU A 460 -14.61 -15.86 2.40
C GLU A 460 -14.45 -16.95 1.35
N LEU A 461 -15.37 -16.98 0.39
CA LEU A 461 -15.33 -17.88 -0.76
C LEU A 461 -15.33 -17.05 -2.05
N SER A 462 -14.32 -17.21 -2.88
CA SER A 462 -14.22 -16.61 -4.21
C SER A 462 -14.28 -17.73 -5.26
N VAL A 463 -15.35 -17.76 -6.05
CA VAL A 463 -15.62 -18.93 -6.92
C VAL A 463 -15.06 -18.77 -8.33
N GLY A 464 -14.65 -17.57 -8.74
CA GLY A 464 -14.21 -17.31 -10.11
C GLY A 464 -15.22 -17.84 -11.14
N ALA A 465 -14.75 -18.35 -12.29
CA ALA A 465 -15.61 -18.96 -13.32
C ALA A 465 -15.92 -20.43 -13.05
N SER A 466 -16.17 -20.79 -11.78
CA SER A 466 -16.63 -22.14 -11.42
C SER A 466 -17.89 -22.50 -12.20
N LEU A 467 -17.95 -23.73 -12.72
CA LEU A 467 -19.13 -24.21 -13.45
C LEU A 467 -20.28 -24.45 -12.49
N ILE A 468 -21.49 -24.05 -12.90
CA ILE A 468 -22.69 -24.20 -12.08
C ILE A 468 -23.88 -24.59 -12.94
N SER A 469 -24.57 -25.68 -12.58
CA SER A 469 -25.80 -26.14 -13.23
C SER A 469 -27.05 -25.61 -12.52
N SER A 470 -27.10 -25.74 -11.19
CA SER A 470 -28.26 -25.38 -10.36
C SER A 470 -27.87 -24.45 -9.21
N PRO A 471 -28.26 -23.16 -9.25
CA PRO A 471 -28.03 -22.23 -8.14
C PRO A 471 -28.62 -22.68 -6.81
N ALA A 472 -29.83 -23.26 -6.81
CA ALA A 472 -30.50 -23.73 -5.60
C ALA A 472 -29.66 -24.78 -4.86
N ARG A 473 -29.16 -25.80 -5.58
CA ARG A 473 -28.34 -26.86 -4.98
C ARG A 473 -27.03 -26.33 -4.40
N VAL A 474 -26.40 -25.37 -5.07
CA VAL A 474 -25.18 -24.71 -4.56
C VAL A 474 -25.48 -23.90 -3.30
N ILE A 475 -26.62 -23.20 -3.24
CA ILE A 475 -27.05 -22.48 -2.03
C ILE A 475 -27.21 -23.44 -0.85
N ASP A 476 -27.89 -24.57 -1.07
CA ASP A 476 -28.11 -25.57 -0.02
C ASP A 476 -26.79 -26.17 0.47
N PHE A 477 -25.89 -26.51 -0.47
CA PHE A 477 -24.53 -26.95 -0.15
C PHE A 477 -23.75 -25.92 0.68
N ILE A 478 -23.77 -24.64 0.28
CA ILE A 478 -23.08 -23.56 1.03
C ILE A 478 -23.68 -23.40 2.43
N LYS A 479 -25.01 -23.42 2.58
CA LYS A 479 -25.67 -23.29 3.88
C LYS A 479 -25.36 -24.45 4.81
N ALA A 480 -25.35 -25.67 4.28
CA ALA A 480 -25.08 -26.88 5.05
C ALA A 480 -23.62 -26.92 5.56
N HIS A 481 -22.65 -26.59 4.71
CA HIS A 481 -21.24 -26.84 5.01
C HIS A 481 -20.41 -25.60 5.38
N LEU A 482 -20.86 -24.40 5.00
CA LEU A 482 -20.16 -23.13 5.21
C LEU A 482 -20.99 -22.14 6.04
N PRO A 483 -21.47 -22.51 7.24
CA PRO A 483 -22.35 -21.64 8.04
C PRO A 483 -21.68 -20.36 8.52
N ARG A 484 -20.33 -20.31 8.51
CA ARG A 484 -19.53 -19.13 8.91
C ARG A 484 -19.14 -18.22 7.74
N LEU A 485 -19.59 -18.52 6.53
CA LEU A 485 -19.29 -17.69 5.36
C LEU A 485 -19.86 -16.29 5.57
N THR A 486 -19.05 -15.24 5.43
CA THR A 486 -19.45 -13.83 5.53
C THR A 486 -19.31 -13.10 4.21
N THR A 487 -18.54 -13.64 3.26
CA THR A 487 -18.33 -13.02 1.96
C THR A 487 -18.27 -14.07 0.86
N LEU A 488 -19.15 -13.93 -0.14
CA LEU A 488 -19.13 -14.73 -1.36
C LEU A 488 -18.79 -13.81 -2.54
N THR A 489 -17.58 -13.95 -3.08
CA THR A 489 -17.14 -13.16 -4.24
C THR A 489 -17.42 -13.92 -5.53
N ILE A 490 -18.28 -13.33 -6.35
CA ILE A 490 -18.63 -13.82 -7.68
C ILE A 490 -17.79 -13.14 -8.78
N PRO A 491 -17.65 -13.75 -9.97
CA PRO A 491 -17.16 -13.09 -11.17
C PRO A 491 -17.67 -11.66 -11.35
N LYS A 492 -16.76 -10.70 -11.55
CA LYS A 492 -17.15 -9.38 -12.07
C LYS A 492 -17.42 -9.51 -13.56
N LYS A 493 -18.39 -8.73 -14.07
CA LYS A 493 -18.83 -8.68 -15.48
C LYS A 493 -17.72 -8.99 -16.47
N LEU A 494 -17.82 -10.16 -17.08
CA LEU A 494 -16.98 -10.55 -18.20
C LEU A 494 -17.54 -9.89 -19.45
N LYS A 495 -16.81 -8.92 -19.99
CA LYS A 495 -17.18 -8.29 -21.25
C LYS A 495 -16.93 -9.30 -22.37
N GLY A 496 -17.99 -9.73 -23.07
CA GLY A 496 -17.85 -10.26 -24.43
C GLY A 496 -18.37 -11.67 -24.74
N SER A 497 -18.91 -12.46 -23.78
CA SER A 497 -19.53 -13.75 -24.12
C SER A 497 -20.88 -14.03 -23.44
N ALA A 498 -21.77 -14.70 -24.17
CA ALA A 498 -23.09 -15.10 -23.68
C ALA A 498 -22.99 -16.15 -22.55
N GLU A 499 -22.03 -17.07 -22.65
CA GLU A 499 -21.77 -18.09 -21.62
C GLU A 499 -21.29 -17.46 -20.31
N ALA A 500 -20.37 -16.50 -20.40
CA ALA A 500 -19.92 -15.73 -19.25
C ALA A 500 -21.07 -14.98 -18.57
N THR A 501 -22.01 -14.46 -19.38
CA THR A 501 -23.24 -13.83 -18.88
C THR A 501 -24.14 -14.84 -18.15
N MET A 502 -24.21 -16.09 -18.61
CA MET A 502 -24.99 -17.14 -17.94
C MET A 502 -24.37 -17.54 -16.59
N LEU A 503 -23.06 -17.79 -16.54
CA LEU A 503 -22.35 -18.10 -15.29
C LEU A 503 -22.48 -16.96 -14.28
N GLU A 504 -22.31 -15.72 -14.72
CA GLU A 504 -22.51 -14.53 -13.88
C GLU A 504 -23.93 -14.47 -13.31
N ARG A 505 -24.95 -14.71 -14.13
CA ARG A 505 -26.35 -14.76 -13.66
C ARG A 505 -26.59 -15.88 -12.65
N ARG A 506 -26.05 -17.08 -12.91
CA ARG A 506 -26.22 -18.24 -12.01
C ARG A 506 -25.53 -18.00 -10.67
N TRP A 507 -24.28 -17.54 -10.65
CA TRP A 507 -23.58 -17.19 -9.41
C TRP A 507 -24.18 -15.95 -8.72
N GLY A 508 -24.72 -15.00 -9.48
CA GLY A 508 -25.50 -13.88 -8.96
C GLY A 508 -26.73 -14.35 -8.19
N ALA A 509 -27.45 -15.34 -8.71
CA ALA A 509 -28.58 -15.97 -8.01
C ALA A 509 -28.14 -16.69 -6.73
N VAL A 510 -27.01 -17.42 -6.76
CA VAL A 510 -26.41 -18.02 -5.55
C VAL A 510 -26.11 -16.96 -4.49
N HIS A 511 -25.44 -15.87 -4.87
CA HIS A 511 -25.08 -14.79 -3.96
C HIS A 511 -26.30 -14.14 -3.31
N GLN A 512 -27.37 -13.91 -4.08
CA GLN A 512 -28.63 -13.37 -3.56
C GLN A 512 -29.31 -14.35 -2.59
N GLY A 513 -29.47 -15.62 -2.99
CA GLY A 513 -30.16 -16.63 -2.17
C GLY A 513 -29.40 -17.03 -0.91
N TRP A 514 -28.06 -17.00 -0.94
CA TRP A 514 -27.23 -17.15 0.26
C TRP A 514 -27.40 -15.97 1.22
N LYS A 515 -27.35 -14.73 0.72
CA LYS A 515 -27.48 -13.51 1.54
C LYS A 515 -28.85 -13.41 2.23
N GLN A 516 -29.92 -13.82 1.55
CA GLN A 516 -31.27 -13.89 2.14
C GLN A 516 -31.39 -14.91 3.27
N GLY A 517 -30.52 -15.93 3.31
CA GLY A 517 -30.50 -16.91 4.39
C GLY A 517 -29.70 -16.49 5.62
N GLN A 518 -29.00 -15.35 5.59
CA GLN A 518 -28.23 -14.83 6.73
C GLN A 518 -28.99 -13.82 7.58
N THR A 519 -30.05 -13.24 7.01
CA THR A 519 -31.00 -12.37 7.70
C THR A 519 -32.04 -13.21 8.40
#